data_AF-A0A1T5F501-F1
#
_entry.id   AF-A0A1T5F501-F1
#
_cell.length_a   1.000
_cell.length_b   1.000
_cell.length_c   1.000
_cell.angle_alpha   90.00
_cell.angle_beta   90.00
_cell.angle_gamma   90.00
#
_symmetry.space_group_name_H-M   'P 1'
#
loop_
_entity.id
_entity.type
_entity.pdbx_description
1 polymer ?
#
loop_
_entity_poly.entity_id
_entity_poly.type
_entity_poly.pdbx_seq_one_letter_code
_entity_poly.pdbx_strand_id
1 'polypeptide(L)'
;MNIRDLLEQNFGKTPTLQQQEVFRLLEDFLPMGSGEECFLLRGYAGTGKTTLISALVKVLSRVKLKSVLLAPTGRAAKVISNYSGKKAFTIHKRIYRKKVAASPDMNFVLADNLSENTIFIVDEASMISDQIHDYSRQSLLQDLISYVYNGKNCKLMLVGDTAQLPPVGSEKSPALDIKVLNDNFGLHLFSYELTDVVRQEKESGILYNATELRELIRKNKNVFPRFKLQGFRDIFKMTGEKLVEGLSYAYDKYGIENSIVICRSNKSANAYNQNIRNRILYREEEITGGDFIMVVRNNYFWLQGEDNSSGFIANGDIAKIRKVRRIEEQYGFRFAEVVIELLDYPDEEPLTCKVLLDTLYAETPSLSGADSKRLFDAVQEDYSHFENKQIRMEEMKKDPYYNALQIKFAFAVTCHKAQGGQWPAVFIDQGYLTDEMLNTEFLRWLYTGITRSTNELFLVNFSDKFFGIQHQRVS
;
A
#
# COMPACT_ATOMS: atom_id res chain seq x y z
N MET A 1 36.23 9.58 -7.42
CA MET A 1 35.48 9.46 -6.16
C MET A 1 34.79 8.12 -6.21
N ASN A 2 35.00 7.29 -5.20
CA ASN A 2 34.41 5.95 -5.17
C ASN A 2 32.89 6.06 -4.89
N ILE A 3 32.13 4.98 -5.07
CA ILE A 3 30.66 5.02 -4.97
C ILE A 3 30.24 5.32 -3.54
N ARG A 4 30.98 4.79 -2.58
CA ARG A 4 30.75 5.00 -1.16
C ARG A 4 30.80 6.48 -0.77
N ASP A 5 31.86 7.20 -1.16
CA ASP A 5 32.02 8.62 -0.85
C ASP A 5 30.86 9.45 -1.40
N LEU A 6 30.39 9.09 -2.61
CA LEU A 6 29.23 9.74 -3.23
C LEU A 6 27.96 9.51 -2.42
N LEU A 7 27.73 8.28 -1.93
CA LEU A 7 26.58 7.97 -1.09
C LEU A 7 26.64 8.72 0.24
N GLU A 8 27.80 8.74 0.91
CA GLU A 8 27.99 9.46 2.17
C GLU A 8 27.72 10.97 2.02
N GLN A 9 28.20 11.59 0.93
CA GLN A 9 27.92 13.01 0.64
C GLN A 9 26.45 13.31 0.37
N ASN A 10 25.72 12.39 -0.26
CA ASN A 10 24.32 12.61 -0.65
C ASN A 10 23.32 12.09 0.40
N PHE A 11 23.78 11.42 1.45
CA PHE A 11 22.93 10.89 2.52
C PHE A 11 22.31 12.01 3.39
N GLY A 12 22.98 13.16 3.49
CA GLY A 12 22.48 14.36 4.18
C GLY A 12 22.49 14.28 5.71
N LYS A 13 22.91 13.14 6.28
CA LYS A 13 23.09 12.90 7.72
C LYS A 13 24.35 12.07 7.92
N THR A 14 24.80 11.92 9.17
CA THR A 14 25.84 10.94 9.50
C THR A 14 25.25 9.52 9.45
N PRO A 15 25.74 8.64 8.56
CA PRO A 15 25.23 7.26 8.47
C PRO A 15 25.60 6.44 9.71
N THR A 16 24.77 5.46 10.06
CA THR A 16 25.11 4.43 11.05
C THR A 16 26.13 3.45 10.48
N LEU A 17 26.78 2.63 11.34
CA LEU A 17 27.70 1.58 10.90
C LEU A 17 27.02 0.59 9.92
N GLN A 18 25.77 0.23 10.21
CA GLN A 18 24.98 -0.64 9.34
C GLN A 18 24.69 0.00 7.97
N GLN A 19 24.41 1.31 7.93
CA GLN A 19 24.20 2.04 6.67
C GLN A 19 25.51 2.17 5.86
N GLN A 20 26.65 2.36 6.53
CA GLN A 20 27.97 2.33 5.88
C GLN A 20 28.27 0.97 5.26
N GLU A 21 27.89 -0.12 5.92
CA GLU A 21 28.05 -1.47 5.35
C GLU A 21 27.17 -1.68 4.12
N VAL A 22 25.95 -1.12 4.11
CA VAL A 22 25.13 -1.10 2.89
C VAL A 22 25.80 -0.28 1.78
N PHE A 23 26.45 0.85 2.09
CA PHE A 23 27.18 1.62 1.07
C PHE A 23 28.33 0.82 0.47
N ARG A 24 29.04 0.03 1.28
CA ARG A 24 30.09 -0.88 0.83
C ARG A 24 29.53 -1.95 -0.12
N LEU A 25 28.42 -2.59 0.24
CA LEU A 25 27.78 -3.59 -0.62
C LEU A 25 27.25 -2.98 -1.93
N LEU A 26 26.75 -1.74 -1.90
CA LEU A 26 26.32 -1.02 -3.11
C LEU A 26 27.50 -0.66 -4.02
N GLU A 27 28.67 -0.37 -3.45
CA GLU A 27 29.90 -0.15 -4.22
C GLU A 27 30.33 -1.40 -4.99
N ASP A 28 30.12 -2.59 -4.43
CA ASP A 28 30.36 -3.87 -5.11
C ASP A 28 29.26 -4.21 -6.13
N PHE A 29 28.00 -3.94 -5.79
CA PHE A 29 26.82 -4.30 -6.59
C PHE A 29 26.63 -3.45 -7.86
N LEU A 30 26.74 -2.13 -7.76
CA LEU A 30 26.40 -1.22 -8.86
C LEU A 30 27.27 -1.40 -10.12
N PRO A 31 28.58 -1.69 -10.02
CA PRO A 31 29.43 -1.93 -11.18
C PRO A 31 29.22 -3.30 -11.86
N MET A 32 28.51 -4.25 -11.25
CA MET A 32 28.27 -5.56 -11.86
C MET A 32 27.51 -5.42 -13.18
N GLY A 33 27.62 -6.40 -14.07
CA GLY A 33 26.96 -6.39 -15.38
C GLY A 33 26.75 -7.78 -15.97
N SER A 34 26.82 -8.81 -15.14
CA SER A 34 26.55 -10.21 -15.48
C SER A 34 25.06 -10.47 -15.73
N GLY A 35 24.17 -9.60 -15.26
CA GLY A 35 22.74 -9.85 -15.24
C GLY A 35 22.34 -10.63 -13.99
N GLU A 36 21.04 -10.62 -13.69
CA GLU A 36 20.45 -11.38 -12.56
C GLU A 36 20.93 -10.93 -11.16
N GLU A 37 21.62 -9.78 -11.05
CA GLU A 37 22.03 -9.24 -9.75
C GLU A 37 20.88 -8.52 -9.05
N CYS A 38 20.58 -8.97 -7.83
CA CYS A 38 19.54 -8.39 -7.00
C CYS A 38 20.11 -7.92 -5.65
N PHE A 39 19.78 -6.69 -5.26
CA PHE A 39 20.09 -6.15 -3.95
C PHE A 39 18.86 -6.21 -3.04
N LEU A 40 18.90 -7.06 -2.01
CA LEU A 40 17.86 -7.18 -1.00
C LEU A 40 18.20 -6.34 0.24
N LEU A 41 17.54 -5.19 0.38
CA LEU A 41 17.65 -4.34 1.57
C LEU A 41 16.46 -4.55 2.49
N ARG A 42 16.68 -5.30 3.57
CA ARG A 42 15.69 -5.43 4.64
C ARG A 42 15.94 -4.36 5.69
N GLY A 43 14.89 -3.92 6.35
CA GLY A 43 15.06 -3.10 7.54
C GLY A 43 13.75 -2.69 8.16
N TYR A 44 13.80 -2.40 9.44
CA TYR A 44 12.61 -2.06 10.22
C TYR A 44 12.20 -0.60 10.04
N ALA A 45 11.05 -0.23 10.60
CA ALA A 45 10.63 1.15 10.69
C ALA A 45 11.72 1.96 11.41
N GLY A 46 12.06 3.10 10.82
CA GLY A 46 13.03 4.02 11.39
C GLY A 46 14.52 3.67 11.26
N THR A 47 14.86 2.68 10.42
CA THR A 47 16.27 2.33 10.16
C THR A 47 16.91 3.13 9.02
N GLY A 48 16.16 4.07 8.42
CA GLY A 48 16.66 4.98 7.38
C GLY A 48 16.66 4.42 5.96
N LYS A 49 15.90 3.35 5.66
CA LYS A 49 15.77 2.76 4.32
C LYS A 49 15.45 3.80 3.24
N THR A 50 14.44 4.62 3.47
CA THR A 50 13.99 5.62 2.49
C THR A 50 15.01 6.73 2.28
N THR A 51 15.75 7.13 3.33
CA THR A 51 16.89 8.05 3.22
C THR A 51 18.01 7.45 2.37
N LEU A 52 18.29 6.15 2.55
CA LEU A 52 19.28 5.42 1.76
C LEU A 52 18.89 5.35 0.29
N ILE A 53 17.64 5.00 -0.02
CA ILE A 53 17.12 5.03 -1.39
C ILE A 53 17.26 6.43 -1.99
N SER A 54 16.91 7.47 -1.24
CA SER A 54 16.99 8.85 -1.71
C SER A 54 18.42 9.28 -2.03
N ALA A 55 19.39 8.87 -1.22
CA ALA A 55 20.81 9.09 -1.47
C ALA A 55 21.29 8.32 -2.72
N LEU A 56 20.92 7.04 -2.83
CA LEU A 56 21.24 6.20 -3.99
C LEU A 56 20.71 6.82 -5.28
N VAL A 57 19.44 7.24 -5.32
CA VAL A 57 18.82 7.87 -6.49
C VAL A 57 19.60 9.08 -6.99
N LYS A 58 20.15 9.90 -6.08
CA LYS A 58 20.99 11.07 -6.43
C LYS A 58 22.35 10.70 -6.99
N VAL A 59 22.90 9.55 -6.60
CA VAL A 59 24.24 9.09 -6.99
C VAL A 59 24.25 8.33 -8.32
N LEU A 60 23.16 7.63 -8.66
CA LEU A 60 23.12 6.74 -9.83
C LEU A 60 23.55 7.39 -11.15
N SER A 61 23.18 8.66 -11.38
CA SER A 61 23.58 9.40 -12.59
C SER A 61 25.10 9.56 -12.72
N ARG A 62 25.82 9.68 -11.59
CA ARG A 62 27.28 9.80 -11.55
C ARG A 62 27.99 8.49 -11.89
N VAL A 63 27.31 7.35 -11.70
CA VAL A 63 27.80 6.02 -12.08
C VAL A 63 27.16 5.51 -13.38
N LYS A 64 26.56 6.41 -14.18
CA LYS A 64 25.94 6.13 -15.48
C LYS A 64 24.78 5.12 -15.41
N LEU A 65 24.10 5.03 -14.26
CA LEU A 65 22.87 4.26 -14.09
C LEU A 65 21.66 5.20 -13.95
N LYS A 66 20.51 4.74 -14.42
CA LYS A 66 19.20 5.37 -14.22
C LYS A 66 18.46 4.63 -13.10
N SER A 67 17.58 5.30 -12.38
CA SER A 67 16.63 4.63 -11.47
C SER A 67 15.22 4.57 -12.06
N VAL A 68 14.49 3.51 -11.74
CA VAL A 68 13.03 3.43 -11.82
C VAL A 68 12.53 3.04 -10.44
N LEU A 69 11.66 3.87 -9.85
CA LEU A 69 11.12 3.63 -8.52
C LEU A 69 9.75 2.99 -8.64
N LEU A 70 9.57 1.89 -7.90
CA LEU A 70 8.36 1.08 -7.93
C LEU A 70 7.86 0.80 -6.51
N ALA A 71 6.55 0.57 -6.40
CA ALA A 71 5.95 0.03 -5.19
C ALA A 71 4.72 -0.83 -5.52
N PRO A 72 4.26 -1.70 -4.60
CA PRO A 72 3.08 -2.54 -4.82
C PRO A 72 1.77 -1.75 -4.94
N THR A 73 1.65 -0.60 -4.26
CA THR A 73 0.42 0.22 -4.20
C THR A 73 0.67 1.67 -4.61
N GLY A 74 -0.38 2.37 -5.05
CA GLY A 74 -0.31 3.80 -5.41
C GLY A 74 0.18 4.66 -4.25
N ARG A 75 -0.32 4.41 -3.03
CA ARG A 75 0.11 5.11 -1.82
C ARG A 75 1.59 4.92 -1.50
N ALA A 76 2.09 3.69 -1.56
CA ALA A 76 3.52 3.42 -1.34
C ALA A 76 4.37 4.13 -2.41
N ALA A 77 3.93 4.12 -3.67
CA ALA A 77 4.59 4.84 -4.75
C ALA A 77 4.61 6.36 -4.50
N LYS A 78 3.51 6.94 -3.99
CA LYS A 78 3.45 8.36 -3.60
C LYS A 78 4.41 8.68 -2.45
N VAL A 79 4.45 7.83 -1.42
CA VAL A 79 5.37 7.99 -0.27
C VAL A 79 6.82 8.01 -0.75
N ILE A 80 7.29 6.99 -1.48
CA ILE A 80 8.67 6.96 -1.97
C ILE A 80 8.96 8.09 -2.98
N SER A 81 7.96 8.53 -3.76
CA SER A 81 8.11 9.70 -4.64
C SER A 81 8.42 10.97 -3.87
N ASN A 82 7.69 11.22 -2.77
CA ASN A 82 7.87 12.40 -1.93
C ASN A 82 9.26 12.40 -1.27
N TYR A 83 9.71 11.27 -0.73
CA TYR A 83 11.02 11.19 -0.07
C TYR A 83 12.19 11.29 -1.06
N SER A 84 12.09 10.62 -2.21
CA SER A 84 13.18 10.58 -3.19
C SER A 84 13.24 11.80 -4.11
N GLY A 85 12.17 12.59 -4.18
CA GLY A 85 12.01 13.69 -5.14
C GLY A 85 11.89 13.21 -6.60
N LYS A 86 11.57 11.92 -6.81
CA LYS A 86 11.46 11.30 -8.13
C LYS A 86 10.16 10.51 -8.25
N LYS A 87 9.42 10.72 -9.34
CA LYS A 87 8.15 10.01 -9.61
C LYS A 87 8.37 8.48 -9.60
N ALA A 88 7.62 7.80 -8.75
CA ALA A 88 7.52 6.35 -8.67
C ALA A 88 6.19 5.86 -9.23
N PHE A 89 6.13 4.58 -9.59
CA PHE A 89 4.96 3.96 -10.18
C PHE A 89 4.60 2.69 -9.43
N THR A 90 3.36 2.23 -9.58
CA THR A 90 3.04 0.87 -9.14
C THR A 90 3.77 -0.14 -10.02
N ILE A 91 4.14 -1.30 -9.47
CA ILE A 91 4.75 -2.39 -10.25
C ILE A 91 3.87 -2.71 -11.46
N HIS A 92 2.57 -2.88 -11.23
CA HIS A 92 1.57 -3.16 -12.27
C HIS A 92 1.58 -2.13 -13.41
N LYS A 93 1.60 -0.82 -13.08
CA LYS A 93 1.62 0.26 -14.08
C LYS A 93 2.90 0.25 -14.91
N ARG A 94 4.01 -0.21 -14.34
CA ARG A 94 5.30 -0.25 -15.04
C ARG A 94 5.46 -1.47 -15.94
N ILE A 95 5.11 -2.66 -15.44
CA ILE A 95 5.51 -3.91 -16.08
C ILE A 95 4.45 -4.46 -17.04
N TYR A 96 3.22 -3.98 -17.01
CA TYR A 96 2.17 -4.46 -17.90
C TYR A 96 1.75 -3.40 -18.92
N ARG A 97 1.41 -3.87 -20.13
CA ARG A 97 0.80 -3.06 -21.19
C ARG A 97 -0.49 -3.71 -21.69
N LYS A 98 -1.37 -2.89 -22.29
CA LYS A 98 -2.58 -3.39 -22.93
C LYS A 98 -2.23 -4.14 -24.23
N LYS A 99 -2.79 -5.33 -24.42
CA LYS A 99 -2.70 -6.10 -25.65
C LYS A 99 -3.72 -5.54 -26.66
N VAL A 100 -3.25 -5.19 -27.86
CA VAL A 100 -4.07 -4.50 -28.88
C VAL A 100 -5.02 -5.45 -29.63
N ALA A 101 -4.89 -6.78 -29.47
CA ALA A 101 -5.66 -7.77 -30.24
C ALA A 101 -6.69 -8.54 -29.38
N ALA A 102 -7.97 -8.13 -29.52
CA ALA A 102 -9.22 -8.89 -29.43
C ALA A 102 -9.35 -9.99 -28.34
N SER A 103 -9.62 -9.57 -27.09
CA SER A 103 -10.52 -10.23 -26.13
C SER A 103 -10.32 -9.61 -24.73
N PRO A 104 -11.30 -8.88 -24.15
CA PRO A 104 -10.94 -7.98 -23.05
C PRO A 104 -10.85 -8.59 -21.64
N ASP A 105 -10.80 -9.93 -21.52
CA ASP A 105 -10.51 -10.65 -20.26
C ASP A 105 -9.02 -11.02 -20.09
N MET A 106 -8.21 -10.85 -21.14
CA MET A 106 -6.76 -11.14 -21.14
C MET A 106 -5.99 -9.97 -21.76
N ASN A 107 -6.26 -8.77 -21.24
CA ASN A 107 -5.81 -7.52 -21.85
C ASN A 107 -4.43 -7.06 -21.43
N PHE A 108 -3.83 -7.63 -20.38
CA PHE A 108 -2.52 -7.21 -19.93
C PHE A 108 -1.50 -8.30 -20.19
N VAL A 109 -0.45 -7.92 -20.90
CA VAL A 109 0.74 -8.74 -21.10
C VAL A 109 1.92 -8.00 -20.51
N LEU A 110 2.94 -8.76 -20.16
CA LEU A 110 4.21 -8.17 -19.78
C LEU A 110 4.66 -7.21 -20.89
N ALA A 111 4.99 -5.99 -20.51
CA ALA A 111 5.53 -4.97 -21.40
C ALA A 111 6.98 -5.32 -21.73
N ASP A 112 7.43 -4.87 -22.91
CA ASP A 112 8.85 -4.97 -23.24
C ASP A 112 9.63 -4.00 -22.35
N ASN A 113 10.72 -4.46 -21.73
CA ASN A 113 11.60 -3.59 -20.97
C ASN A 113 12.65 -2.96 -21.90
N LEU A 114 12.36 -1.75 -22.36
CA LEU A 114 13.26 -0.97 -23.22
C LEU A 114 14.35 -0.21 -22.44
N SER A 115 14.51 -0.48 -21.15
CA SER A 115 15.46 0.23 -20.30
C SER A 115 16.88 -0.31 -20.51
N GLU A 116 17.85 0.60 -20.48
CA GLU A 116 19.27 0.28 -20.50
C GLU A 116 19.98 0.96 -19.33
N ASN A 117 20.96 0.28 -18.71
CA ASN A 117 21.74 0.80 -17.58
C ASN A 117 20.83 1.33 -16.46
N THR A 118 19.90 0.51 -15.98
CA THR A 118 18.82 0.96 -15.10
C THR A 118 18.66 0.05 -13.88
N ILE A 119 18.60 0.64 -12.68
CA ILE A 119 18.20 -0.06 -11.45
C ILE A 119 16.71 0.18 -11.18
N PHE A 120 15.98 -0.91 -11.01
CA PHE A 120 14.59 -0.92 -10.58
C PHE A 120 14.57 -1.11 -9.07
N ILE A 121 14.13 -0.08 -8.33
CA ILE A 121 14.07 -0.09 -6.87
C ILE A 121 12.61 -0.25 -6.47
N VAL A 122 12.31 -1.33 -5.76
CA VAL A 122 10.95 -1.67 -5.32
C VAL A 122 10.87 -1.53 -3.81
N ASP A 123 10.09 -0.55 -3.33
CA ASP A 123 9.84 -0.34 -1.90
C ASP A 123 8.59 -1.08 -1.43
N GLU A 124 8.46 -1.31 -0.13
CA GLU A 124 7.40 -2.11 0.49
C GLU A 124 7.25 -3.52 -0.15
N ALA A 125 8.39 -4.15 -0.51
CA ALA A 125 8.42 -5.48 -1.12
C ALA A 125 7.86 -6.59 -0.20
N SER A 126 7.60 -6.30 1.09
CA SER A 126 6.84 -7.17 2.00
C SER A 126 5.44 -7.51 1.47
N MET A 127 4.85 -6.68 0.61
CA MET A 127 3.51 -6.91 0.04
C MET A 127 3.49 -7.71 -1.26
N ILE A 128 4.65 -8.04 -1.85
CA ILE A 128 4.71 -8.73 -3.14
C ILE A 128 4.51 -10.23 -2.93
N SER A 129 3.42 -10.77 -3.47
CA SER A 129 3.12 -12.20 -3.46
C SER A 129 3.76 -12.94 -4.63
N ASP A 130 4.01 -14.23 -4.42
CA ASP A 130 4.34 -15.23 -5.43
C ASP A 130 3.10 -16.04 -5.88
N GLN A 131 1.90 -15.62 -5.45
CA GLN A 131 0.63 -16.21 -5.88
C GLN A 131 0.24 -15.72 -7.28
N ILE A 132 -0.45 -16.59 -8.02
CA ILE A 132 -1.01 -16.28 -9.34
C ILE A 132 -2.18 -15.31 -9.16
N HIS A 133 -2.13 -14.17 -9.85
CA HIS A 133 -3.24 -13.21 -9.87
C HIS A 133 -4.20 -13.52 -11.03
N ASP A 134 -5.45 -13.06 -10.91
CA ASP A 134 -6.58 -13.31 -11.84
C ASP A 134 -6.29 -13.09 -13.35
N TYR A 135 -5.19 -12.43 -13.71
CA TYR A 135 -4.88 -11.96 -15.07
C TYR A 135 -3.56 -12.51 -15.66
N SER A 136 -2.70 -13.17 -14.87
CA SER A 136 -1.41 -13.69 -15.32
C SER A 136 -1.31 -15.19 -15.05
N ARG A 137 -0.56 -15.94 -15.87
CA ARG A 137 -0.22 -17.36 -15.57
C ARG A 137 0.91 -17.48 -14.54
N GLN A 138 1.54 -16.36 -14.20
CA GLN A 138 2.70 -16.24 -13.33
C GLN A 138 2.41 -15.26 -12.20
N SER A 139 3.23 -15.27 -11.15
CA SER A 139 3.08 -14.35 -10.03
C SER A 139 3.64 -12.96 -10.33
N LEU A 140 3.22 -11.95 -9.57
CA LEU A 140 3.73 -10.59 -9.71
C LEU A 140 5.25 -10.52 -9.54
N LEU A 141 5.82 -11.32 -8.63
CA LEU A 141 7.26 -11.40 -8.41
C LEU A 141 8.00 -11.95 -9.64
N GLN A 142 7.49 -13.03 -10.24
CA GLN A 142 8.05 -13.61 -11.46
C GLN A 142 7.99 -12.63 -12.64
N ASP A 143 6.84 -11.98 -12.83
CA ASP A 143 6.65 -11.01 -13.91
C ASP A 143 7.59 -9.80 -13.73
N LEU A 144 7.75 -9.30 -12.50
CA LEU A 144 8.69 -8.22 -12.18
C LEU A 144 10.14 -8.62 -12.50
N ILE A 145 10.60 -9.78 -12.04
CA ILE A 145 11.97 -10.26 -12.28
C ILE A 145 12.21 -10.43 -13.78
N SER A 146 11.29 -11.10 -14.48
CA SER A 146 11.37 -11.32 -15.92
C SER A 146 11.41 -9.99 -16.69
N TYR A 147 10.57 -9.03 -16.30
CA TYR A 147 10.57 -7.69 -16.89
C TYR A 147 11.91 -6.99 -16.70
N VAL A 148 12.45 -6.97 -15.48
CA VAL A 148 13.70 -6.26 -15.18
C VAL A 148 14.87 -6.81 -15.99
N TYR A 149 15.05 -8.12 -16.03
CA TYR A 149 16.21 -8.73 -16.69
C TYR A 149 16.06 -8.95 -18.20
N ASN A 150 14.87 -8.68 -18.76
CA ASN A 150 14.71 -8.51 -20.21
C ASN A 150 15.29 -7.19 -20.74
N GLY A 151 15.64 -6.24 -19.85
CA GLY A 151 16.34 -5.00 -20.22
C GLY A 151 17.86 -5.17 -20.28
N LYS A 152 18.58 -4.21 -20.88
CA LYS A 152 20.05 -4.30 -21.00
C LYS A 152 20.75 -3.71 -19.78
N ASN A 153 21.64 -4.47 -19.14
CA ASN A 153 22.35 -4.06 -17.93
C ASN A 153 21.39 -3.46 -16.88
N CYS A 154 20.27 -4.15 -16.66
CA CYS A 154 19.27 -3.77 -15.68
C CYS A 154 19.50 -4.56 -14.38
N LYS A 155 19.17 -3.92 -13.25
CA LYS A 155 19.37 -4.47 -11.89
C LYS A 155 18.10 -4.34 -11.08
N LEU A 156 17.91 -5.23 -10.13
CA LEU A 156 16.80 -5.18 -9.20
C LEU A 156 17.28 -4.83 -7.78
N MET A 157 16.57 -3.95 -7.10
CA MET A 157 16.71 -3.73 -5.66
C MET A 157 15.34 -3.90 -5.00
N LEU A 158 15.23 -4.85 -4.08
CA LEU A 158 14.03 -5.10 -3.29
C LEU A 158 14.24 -4.53 -1.89
N VAL A 159 13.32 -3.67 -1.45
CA VAL A 159 13.38 -3.00 -0.16
C VAL A 159 12.11 -3.28 0.62
N GLY A 160 12.24 -3.67 1.88
CA GLY A 160 11.07 -3.95 2.72
C GLY A 160 11.37 -4.23 4.18
N ASP A 161 10.30 -4.48 4.93
CA ASP A 161 10.33 -4.71 6.36
C ASP A 161 9.74 -6.09 6.68
N THR A 162 10.54 -6.96 7.28
CA THR A 162 10.18 -8.34 7.62
C THR A 162 9.28 -8.46 8.85
N ALA A 163 9.15 -7.40 9.65
CA ALA A 163 8.26 -7.34 10.80
C ALA A 163 6.85 -6.84 10.42
N GLN A 164 6.65 -6.31 9.22
CA GLN A 164 5.32 -5.98 8.73
C GLN A 164 4.52 -7.23 8.33
N LEU A 165 3.22 -7.05 8.14
CA LEU A 165 2.34 -8.05 7.55
C LEU A 165 2.88 -8.55 6.20
N PRO A 166 2.99 -9.87 6.00
CA PRO A 166 3.32 -10.48 4.71
C PRO A 166 2.13 -10.31 3.72
N PRO A 167 2.27 -10.76 2.45
CA PRO A 167 1.15 -10.79 1.53
C PRO A 167 0.00 -11.64 2.11
N VAL A 168 -1.24 -11.26 1.81
CA VAL A 168 -2.43 -11.96 2.33
C VAL A 168 -2.38 -13.44 1.93
N GLY A 169 -2.57 -14.33 2.90
CA GLY A 169 -2.51 -15.78 2.67
C GLY A 169 -1.11 -16.38 2.69
N SER A 170 -0.07 -15.60 2.97
CA SER A 170 1.32 -16.07 3.09
C SER A 170 1.88 -15.82 4.49
N GLU A 171 2.72 -16.72 5.00
CA GLU A 171 3.38 -16.52 6.31
C GLU A 171 4.60 -15.58 6.24
N LYS A 172 5.23 -15.48 5.07
CA LYS A 172 6.41 -14.65 4.81
C LYS A 172 6.28 -13.99 3.44
N SER A 173 7.01 -12.88 3.24
CA SER A 173 7.12 -12.28 1.91
C SER A 173 8.14 -13.06 1.07
N PRO A 174 7.74 -13.65 -0.06
CA PRO A 174 8.66 -14.33 -0.97
C PRO A 174 9.69 -13.37 -1.58
N ALA A 175 9.32 -12.10 -1.77
CA ALA A 175 10.22 -11.06 -2.28
C ALA A 175 11.26 -10.59 -1.25
N LEU A 176 11.12 -10.96 0.03
CA LEU A 176 12.11 -10.70 1.08
C LEU A 176 12.82 -11.96 1.58
N ASP A 177 12.54 -13.12 0.98
CA ASP A 177 13.15 -14.40 1.34
C ASP A 177 14.32 -14.74 0.41
N ILE A 178 15.51 -14.84 0.99
CA ILE A 178 16.76 -15.11 0.27
C ILE A 178 16.71 -16.46 -0.45
N LYS A 179 16.11 -17.49 0.17
CA LYS A 179 16.03 -18.82 -0.44
C LYS A 179 15.12 -18.79 -1.64
N VAL A 180 13.96 -18.13 -1.53
CA VAL A 180 13.04 -17.98 -2.65
C VAL A 180 13.71 -17.25 -3.81
N LEU A 181 14.37 -16.12 -3.56
CA LEU A 181 15.03 -15.33 -4.60
C LEU A 181 16.21 -16.06 -5.27
N ASN A 182 16.96 -16.88 -4.54
CA ASN A 182 18.08 -17.66 -5.07
C ASN A 182 17.59 -18.95 -5.74
N ASP A 183 16.91 -19.81 -4.99
CA ASP A 183 16.59 -21.19 -5.40
C ASP A 183 15.54 -21.21 -6.53
N ASN A 184 14.55 -20.30 -6.49
CA ASN A 184 13.46 -20.30 -7.48
C ASN A 184 13.72 -19.38 -8.68
N PHE A 185 14.52 -18.32 -8.52
CA PHE A 185 14.73 -17.30 -9.56
C PHE A 185 16.19 -17.16 -10.00
N GLY A 186 17.14 -17.89 -9.41
CA GLY A 186 18.55 -17.89 -9.80
C GLY A 186 19.31 -16.59 -9.56
N LEU A 187 18.80 -15.69 -8.71
CA LEU A 187 19.37 -14.36 -8.55
C LEU A 187 20.69 -14.38 -7.78
N HIS A 188 21.67 -13.60 -8.26
CA HIS A 188 22.89 -13.32 -7.50
C HIS A 188 22.62 -12.20 -6.48
N LEU A 189 22.54 -12.59 -5.20
CA LEU A 189 22.03 -11.72 -4.13
C LEU A 189 23.12 -10.99 -3.36
N PHE A 190 22.99 -9.66 -3.32
CA PHE A 190 23.58 -8.81 -2.28
C PHE A 190 22.49 -8.55 -1.25
N SER A 191 22.74 -8.82 0.03
CA SER A 191 21.70 -8.60 1.04
C SER A 191 22.22 -8.00 2.33
N TYR A 192 21.41 -7.16 2.94
CA TYR A 192 21.67 -6.60 4.26
C TYR A 192 20.36 -6.35 5.01
N GLU A 193 20.39 -6.45 6.34
CA GLU A 193 19.25 -6.15 7.20
C GLU A 193 19.61 -5.04 8.19
N LEU A 194 19.01 -3.87 8.00
CA LEU A 194 19.15 -2.73 8.90
C LEU A 194 18.29 -2.95 10.15
N THR A 195 18.95 -3.04 11.31
CA THR A 195 18.32 -3.26 12.61
C THR A 195 18.40 -2.07 13.56
N ASP A 196 19.33 -1.15 13.32
CA ASP A 196 19.57 0.02 14.16
C ASP A 196 18.63 1.17 13.81
N VAL A 197 17.85 1.64 14.79
CA VAL A 197 17.02 2.85 14.66
C VAL A 197 17.89 4.09 14.74
N VAL A 198 17.69 5.03 13.82
CA VAL A 198 18.50 6.26 13.74
C VAL A 198 18.30 7.14 14.98
N ARG A 199 19.35 7.88 15.38
CA ARG A 199 19.36 8.59 16.68
C ARG A 199 18.24 9.63 16.83
N GLN A 200 17.91 10.38 15.78
CA GLN A 200 16.85 11.40 15.84
C GLN A 200 15.46 10.80 16.09
N GLU A 201 15.29 9.52 15.77
CA GLU A 201 14.03 8.81 15.89
C GLU A 201 13.86 8.12 17.25
N LYS A 202 14.89 8.15 18.10
CA LYS A 202 14.82 7.61 19.47
C LYS A 202 13.94 8.43 20.41
N GLU A 203 13.62 9.67 20.03
CA GLU A 203 12.70 10.54 20.78
C GLU A 203 11.23 10.22 20.49
N SER A 204 10.95 9.42 19.45
CA SER A 204 9.60 9.00 19.10
C SER A 204 9.14 7.82 19.96
N GLY A 205 8.02 8.01 20.65
CA GLY A 205 7.33 6.94 21.36
C GLY A 205 6.74 5.91 20.40
N ILE A 206 6.32 6.32 19.21
CA ILE A 206 5.84 5.39 18.17
C ILE A 206 6.96 4.40 17.79
N LEU A 207 8.15 4.91 17.46
CA LEU A 207 9.27 4.08 17.03
C LEU A 207 9.91 3.30 18.18
N TYR A 208 9.94 3.86 19.38
CA TYR A 208 10.34 3.12 20.59
C TYR A 208 9.47 1.87 20.76
N ASN A 209 8.14 2.04 20.74
CA ASN A 209 7.22 0.93 20.92
C ASN A 209 7.19 -0.04 19.72
N ALA A 210 7.39 0.45 18.50
CA ALA A 210 7.57 -0.40 17.32
C ALA A 210 8.82 -1.28 17.43
N THR A 211 9.90 -0.75 18.00
CA THR A 211 11.13 -1.51 18.25
C THR A 211 10.89 -2.64 19.24
N GLU A 212 10.17 -2.39 20.33
CA GLU A 212 9.81 -3.42 21.31
C GLU A 212 8.94 -4.52 20.69
N LEU A 213 7.91 -4.14 19.92
CA LEU A 213 7.06 -5.08 19.18
C LEU A 213 7.86 -5.94 18.22
N ARG A 214 8.78 -5.33 17.49
CA ARG A 214 9.70 -6.03 16.60
C ARG A 214 10.53 -7.07 17.35
N GLU A 215 11.10 -6.72 18.50
CA GLU A 215 11.88 -7.67 19.29
C GLU A 215 11.05 -8.85 19.78
N LEU A 216 9.76 -8.65 20.07
CA LEU A 216 8.82 -9.74 20.35
C LEU A 216 8.61 -10.63 19.11
N ILE A 217 8.37 -10.03 17.93
CA ILE A 217 8.21 -10.76 16.66
C ILE A 217 9.46 -11.59 16.34
N ARG A 218 10.66 -10.98 16.41
CA ARG A 218 11.94 -11.65 16.11
C ARG A 218 12.21 -12.83 17.04
N LYS A 219 11.82 -12.72 18.31
CA LYS A 219 12.00 -13.77 19.32
C LYS A 219 10.83 -14.76 19.36
N ASN A 220 9.84 -14.62 18.48
CA ASN A 220 8.58 -15.39 18.50
C ASN A 220 7.92 -15.41 19.89
N LYS A 221 7.95 -14.27 20.59
CA LYS A 221 7.36 -14.12 21.93
C LYS A 221 5.95 -13.57 21.83
N ASN A 222 4.99 -14.48 21.89
CA ASN A 222 3.56 -14.17 21.81
C ASN A 222 3.03 -13.70 23.17
N VAL A 223 3.44 -12.51 23.59
CA VAL A 223 3.05 -11.89 24.86
C VAL A 223 2.50 -10.48 24.61
N PHE A 224 1.68 -9.99 25.54
CA PHE A 224 1.12 -8.65 25.44
C PHE A 224 2.27 -7.64 25.44
N PRO A 225 2.36 -6.77 24.42
CA PRO A 225 3.29 -5.65 24.41
C PRO A 225 3.04 -4.77 25.64
N ARG A 226 4.10 -4.16 26.17
CA ARG A 226 3.99 -3.20 27.27
C ARG A 226 4.29 -1.80 26.72
N PHE A 227 3.28 -1.18 26.11
CA PHE A 227 3.42 0.14 25.53
C PHE A 227 3.88 1.14 26.58
N LYS A 228 4.97 1.85 26.27
CA LYS A 228 5.50 2.95 27.05
C LYS A 228 5.02 4.27 26.45
N LEU A 229 4.15 4.96 27.17
CA LEU A 229 3.61 6.26 26.75
C LEU A 229 4.32 7.42 27.46
N GLN A 230 4.67 7.23 28.73
CA GLN A 230 5.27 8.29 29.55
C GLN A 230 6.63 8.74 28.99
N GLY A 231 6.77 10.06 28.86
CA GLY A 231 7.98 10.70 28.32
C GLY A 231 7.91 10.94 26.81
N PHE A 232 6.88 10.46 26.13
CA PHE A 232 6.66 10.67 24.70
C PHE A 232 5.48 11.59 24.45
N ARG A 233 5.50 12.28 23.31
CA ARG A 233 4.48 13.30 22.91
C ARG A 233 3.72 12.90 21.64
N ASP A 234 3.95 11.70 21.14
CA ASP A 234 3.50 11.21 19.85
C ASP A 234 2.70 9.89 19.94
N ILE A 235 2.50 9.35 21.16
CA ILE A 235 1.73 8.13 21.37
C ILE A 235 0.80 8.27 22.57
N PHE A 236 -0.48 7.99 22.37
CA PHE A 236 -1.54 8.25 23.33
C PHE A 236 -2.46 7.04 23.49
N LYS A 237 -2.95 6.81 24.70
CA LYS A 237 -4.06 5.88 24.97
C LYS A 237 -5.38 6.64 24.92
N MET A 238 -6.38 6.04 24.29
CA MET A 238 -7.70 6.65 24.12
C MET A 238 -8.81 5.63 24.33
N THR A 239 -9.91 6.05 24.94
CA THR A 239 -11.15 5.26 25.01
C THR A 239 -12.05 5.60 23.83
N GLY A 240 -12.95 4.69 23.47
CA GLY A 240 -13.93 4.92 22.39
C GLY A 240 -14.82 6.14 22.62
N GLU A 241 -15.07 6.51 23.89
CA GLU A 241 -15.81 7.73 24.26
C GLU A 241 -15.11 9.02 23.78
N LYS A 242 -13.77 9.05 23.87
CA LYS A 242 -12.96 10.21 23.45
C LYS A 242 -12.60 10.18 21.96
N LEU A 243 -13.03 9.16 21.23
CA LEU A 243 -12.66 9.00 19.82
C LEU A 243 -13.17 10.15 18.94
N VAL A 244 -14.39 10.62 19.20
CA VAL A 244 -14.99 11.74 18.46
C VAL A 244 -14.14 13.00 18.63
N GLU A 245 -13.81 13.36 19.88
CA GLU A 245 -12.94 14.51 20.19
C GLU A 245 -11.55 14.34 19.59
N GLY A 246 -10.97 13.14 19.68
CA GLY A 246 -9.66 12.82 19.11
C GLY A 246 -9.63 12.99 17.60
N LEU A 247 -10.65 12.48 16.89
CA LEU A 247 -10.77 12.62 15.45
C LEU A 247 -11.00 14.07 15.03
N SER A 248 -11.86 14.82 15.73
CA SER A 248 -12.04 16.26 15.48
C SER A 248 -10.73 17.02 15.63
N TYR A 249 -9.99 16.78 16.73
CA TYR A 249 -8.66 17.36 16.94
C TYR A 249 -7.69 17.02 15.79
N ALA A 250 -7.63 15.76 15.36
CA ALA A 250 -6.75 15.33 14.28
C ALA A 250 -7.14 15.96 12.93
N TYR A 251 -8.44 16.05 12.64
CA TYR A 251 -8.95 16.69 11.43
C TYR A 251 -8.67 18.18 11.40
N ASP A 252 -8.80 18.89 12.52
CA ASP A 252 -8.47 20.31 12.61
C ASP A 252 -6.96 20.57 12.47
N LYS A 253 -6.14 19.71 13.08
CA LYS A 253 -4.68 19.88 13.11
C LYS A 253 -3.99 19.44 11.81
N TYR A 254 -4.42 18.32 11.24
CA TYR A 254 -3.74 17.67 10.11
C TYR A 254 -4.57 17.65 8.83
N GLY A 255 -5.89 17.82 8.91
CA GLY A 255 -6.81 17.56 7.81
C GLY A 255 -7.35 16.13 7.83
N ILE A 256 -8.52 15.94 7.22
CA ILE A 256 -9.23 14.65 7.16
C ILE A 256 -8.41 13.63 6.37
N GLU A 257 -7.81 14.05 5.25
CA GLU A 257 -7.00 13.21 4.37
C GLU A 257 -5.69 12.72 5.02
N ASN A 258 -5.25 13.38 6.09
CA ASN A 258 -4.02 13.11 6.82
C ASN A 258 -4.27 12.40 8.16
N SER A 259 -5.48 11.92 8.37
CA SER A 259 -5.92 11.23 9.57
C SER A 259 -6.66 9.95 9.21
N ILE A 260 -6.35 8.83 9.86
CA ILE A 260 -6.98 7.54 9.52
C ILE A 260 -7.26 6.66 10.74
N VAL A 261 -8.35 5.90 10.68
CA VAL A 261 -8.62 4.81 11.63
C VAL A 261 -8.20 3.47 11.00
N ILE A 262 -7.36 2.72 11.71
CA ILE A 262 -6.93 1.38 11.31
C ILE A 262 -7.61 0.34 12.19
N CYS A 263 -8.32 -0.58 11.54
CA CYS A 263 -9.10 -1.63 12.18
C CYS A 263 -8.59 -3.03 11.81
N ARG A 264 -9.03 -4.03 12.58
CA ARG A 264 -8.74 -5.45 12.27
C ARG A 264 -9.61 -6.03 11.14
N SER A 265 -10.89 -5.64 11.06
CA SER A 265 -11.87 -6.26 10.16
C SER A 265 -12.59 -5.26 9.25
N ASN A 266 -13.11 -5.73 8.11
CA ASN A 266 -13.95 -4.94 7.21
C ASN A 266 -15.23 -4.46 7.92
N LYS A 267 -15.84 -5.31 8.75
CA LYS A 267 -17.02 -4.95 9.54
C LYS A 267 -16.75 -3.76 10.45
N SER A 268 -15.64 -3.79 11.18
CA SER A 268 -15.21 -2.66 12.03
C SER A 268 -14.93 -1.40 11.20
N ALA A 269 -14.24 -1.53 10.06
CA ALA A 269 -13.98 -0.40 9.17
C ALA A 269 -15.29 0.22 8.64
N ASN A 270 -16.26 -0.59 8.20
CA ASN A 270 -17.57 -0.10 7.76
C ASN A 270 -18.30 0.64 8.89
N ALA A 271 -18.31 0.09 10.10
CA ALA A 271 -18.92 0.72 11.26
C ALA A 271 -18.26 2.07 11.59
N TYR A 272 -16.92 2.14 11.62
CA TYR A 272 -16.22 3.40 11.83
C TYR A 272 -16.53 4.42 10.74
N ASN A 273 -16.47 4.02 9.47
CA ASN A 273 -16.77 4.91 8.35
C ASN A 273 -18.18 5.50 8.47
N GLN A 274 -19.19 4.68 8.76
CA GLN A 274 -20.57 5.16 8.97
C GLN A 274 -20.66 6.12 10.16
N ASN A 275 -20.05 5.78 11.30
CA ASN A 275 -20.09 6.64 12.48
C ASN A 275 -19.36 7.97 12.26
N ILE A 276 -18.21 7.96 11.58
CA ILE A 276 -17.46 9.17 11.24
C ILE A 276 -18.31 10.07 10.34
N ARG A 277 -18.89 9.51 9.27
CA ARG A 277 -19.75 10.28 8.35
C ARG A 277 -20.94 10.89 9.07
N ASN A 278 -21.67 10.08 9.85
CA ASN A 278 -22.94 10.52 10.44
C ASN A 278 -22.74 11.42 11.66
N ARG A 279 -21.78 11.10 12.54
CA ARG A 279 -21.64 11.76 13.85
C ARG A 279 -20.60 12.86 13.89
N ILE A 280 -19.55 12.76 13.08
CA ILE A 280 -18.45 13.74 13.06
C ILE A 280 -18.64 14.70 11.89
N LEU A 281 -18.97 14.18 10.71
CA LEU A 281 -19.11 14.98 9.50
C LEU A 281 -20.56 15.41 9.22
N TYR A 282 -21.52 14.96 10.03
CA TYR A 282 -22.96 15.28 9.92
C TYR A 282 -23.53 15.02 8.51
N ARG A 283 -23.12 13.92 7.88
CA ARG A 283 -23.57 13.47 6.56
C ARG A 283 -24.60 12.37 6.71
N GLU A 284 -25.85 12.68 6.41
CA GLU A 284 -26.96 11.70 6.46
C GLU A 284 -27.19 10.98 5.13
N GLU A 285 -26.83 11.62 4.02
CA GLU A 285 -26.94 11.05 2.69
C GLU A 285 -25.99 9.85 2.53
N GLU A 286 -26.43 8.86 1.74
CA GLU A 286 -25.67 7.63 1.50
C GLU A 286 -24.26 7.89 1.00
N ILE A 287 -24.08 8.90 0.13
CA ILE A 287 -22.80 9.32 -0.43
C ILE A 287 -22.88 10.80 -0.80
N THR A 288 -21.83 11.57 -0.53
CA THR A 288 -21.84 13.05 -0.65
C THR A 288 -20.56 13.61 -1.27
N GLY A 289 -20.65 14.85 -1.75
CA GLY A 289 -19.46 15.64 -2.06
C GLY A 289 -18.58 15.84 -0.81
N GLY A 290 -17.28 15.60 -0.97
CA GLY A 290 -16.29 15.65 0.10
C GLY A 290 -16.08 14.33 0.84
N ASP A 291 -16.77 13.24 0.47
CA ASP A 291 -16.45 11.91 0.97
C ASP A 291 -15.13 11.40 0.39
N PHE A 292 -14.36 10.72 1.24
CA PHE A 292 -13.18 9.98 0.83
C PHE A 292 -13.55 8.52 0.62
N ILE A 293 -13.24 8.00 -0.56
CA ILE A 293 -13.51 6.63 -0.96
C ILE A 293 -12.22 5.93 -1.37
N MET A 294 -12.17 4.62 -1.18
CA MET A 294 -11.11 3.74 -1.60
C MET A 294 -11.68 2.77 -2.63
N VAL A 295 -10.99 2.64 -3.75
CA VAL A 295 -11.32 1.66 -4.79
C VAL A 295 -10.86 0.28 -4.33
N VAL A 296 -11.74 -0.72 -4.36
CA VAL A 296 -11.45 -2.05 -3.79
C VAL A 296 -11.13 -3.13 -4.83
N ARG A 297 -11.18 -2.77 -6.11
CA ARG A 297 -10.82 -3.65 -7.24
C ARG A 297 -10.17 -2.83 -8.36
N ASN A 298 -9.15 -3.38 -9.02
CA ASN A 298 -8.53 -2.74 -10.17
C ASN A 298 -9.59 -2.45 -11.25
N ASN A 299 -9.54 -1.27 -11.85
CA ASN A 299 -10.42 -0.86 -12.92
C ASN A 299 -9.61 -0.24 -14.06
N TYR A 300 -9.78 -0.78 -15.26
CA TYR A 300 -9.01 -0.41 -16.45
C TYR A 300 -9.83 0.38 -17.48
N PHE A 301 -11.03 0.80 -17.10
CA PHE A 301 -11.99 1.40 -18.02
C PHE A 301 -11.93 2.93 -17.99
N TRP A 302 -11.93 3.53 -16.79
CA TRP A 302 -12.17 4.96 -16.65
C TRP A 302 -10.96 5.87 -16.93
N LEU A 303 -9.74 5.42 -16.61
CA LEU A 303 -8.52 6.18 -16.87
C LEU A 303 -7.94 5.78 -18.23
N GLN A 304 -8.40 6.38 -19.31
CA GLN A 304 -7.81 6.21 -20.64
C GLN A 304 -7.18 7.54 -21.08
N GLY A 305 -5.86 7.61 -21.08
CA GLY A 305 -5.12 8.78 -21.59
C GLY A 305 -5.02 8.76 -23.11
N GLU A 306 -4.83 9.95 -23.71
CA GLU A 306 -4.72 10.15 -25.17
C GLU A 306 -3.53 9.40 -25.80
N ASP A 307 -2.48 9.08 -25.03
CA ASP A 307 -1.20 8.54 -25.53
C ASP A 307 -0.99 7.02 -25.33
N ASN A 308 -2.05 6.19 -25.30
CA ASN A 308 -1.92 4.75 -24.98
C ASN A 308 -1.25 4.49 -23.62
N SER A 309 -1.16 5.49 -22.74
CA SER A 309 -0.73 5.29 -21.37
C SER A 309 -1.76 4.38 -20.69
N SER A 310 -1.30 3.24 -20.18
CA SER A 310 -2.05 2.23 -19.43
C SER A 310 -2.53 2.76 -18.07
N GLY A 311 -3.27 3.87 -18.08
CA GLY A 311 -3.99 4.37 -16.93
C GLY A 311 -4.97 3.31 -16.44
N PHE A 312 -4.94 3.04 -15.15
CA PHE A 312 -5.94 2.22 -14.49
C PHE A 312 -6.02 2.68 -13.05
N ILE A 313 -7.20 2.53 -12.46
CA ILE A 313 -7.44 2.82 -11.05
C ILE A 313 -7.15 1.53 -10.30
N ALA A 314 -6.15 1.56 -9.41
CA ALA A 314 -5.71 0.40 -8.68
C ALA A 314 -6.55 0.14 -7.42
N ASN A 315 -6.56 -1.11 -6.98
CA ASN A 315 -7.07 -1.48 -5.67
C ASN A 315 -6.26 -0.80 -4.56
N GLY A 316 -6.95 -0.03 -3.72
CA GLY A 316 -6.37 0.74 -2.62
C GLY A 316 -6.26 2.23 -2.92
N ASP A 317 -6.44 2.67 -4.16
CA ASP A 317 -6.38 4.09 -4.50
C ASP A 317 -7.49 4.87 -3.79
N ILE A 318 -7.16 6.03 -3.23
CA ILE A 318 -8.12 6.93 -2.60
C ILE A 318 -8.56 8.00 -3.60
N ALA A 319 -9.86 8.23 -3.65
CA ALA A 319 -10.44 9.38 -4.32
C ALA A 319 -11.26 10.23 -3.35
N LYS A 320 -11.29 11.53 -3.59
CA LYS A 320 -12.25 12.45 -2.98
C LYS A 320 -13.42 12.64 -3.95
N ILE A 321 -14.63 12.45 -3.48
CA ILE A 321 -15.83 12.75 -4.27
C ILE A 321 -15.97 14.26 -4.35
N ARG A 322 -15.96 14.82 -5.55
CA ARG A 322 -16.22 16.23 -5.79
C ARG A 322 -17.72 16.51 -5.90
N LYS A 323 -18.46 15.62 -6.56
CA LYS A 323 -19.90 15.76 -6.76
C LYS A 323 -20.56 14.39 -6.96
N VAL A 324 -21.75 14.22 -6.39
CA VAL A 324 -22.67 13.13 -6.72
C VAL A 324 -23.72 13.70 -7.68
N ARG A 325 -23.88 13.10 -8.87
CA ARG A 325 -24.78 13.62 -9.91
C ARG A 325 -26.16 12.99 -9.84
N ARG A 326 -26.20 11.66 -9.86
CA ARG A 326 -27.44 10.86 -9.77
C ARG A 326 -27.15 9.54 -9.07
N ILE A 327 -28.16 9.02 -8.38
CA ILE A 327 -28.22 7.67 -7.84
C ILE A 327 -29.33 6.94 -8.59
N GLU A 328 -29.06 5.71 -9.03
CA GLU A 328 -30.01 4.91 -9.80
C GLU A 328 -29.89 3.43 -9.44
N GLU A 329 -30.99 2.69 -9.58
CA GLU A 329 -31.02 1.24 -9.42
C GLU A 329 -31.10 0.60 -10.80
N GLN A 330 -30.19 -0.33 -11.09
CA GLN A 330 -30.11 -1.02 -12.38
C GLN A 330 -29.56 -2.44 -12.15
N TYR A 331 -30.03 -3.44 -12.90
CA TYR A 331 -29.60 -4.85 -12.76
C TYR A 331 -29.75 -5.44 -11.34
N GLY A 332 -30.63 -4.86 -10.52
CA GLY A 332 -30.77 -5.21 -9.10
C GLY A 332 -29.57 -4.81 -8.23
N PHE A 333 -28.89 -3.73 -8.60
CA PHE A 333 -27.80 -3.08 -7.86
C PHE A 333 -28.00 -1.57 -7.86
N ARG A 334 -27.39 -0.88 -6.90
CA ARG A 334 -27.47 0.57 -6.74
C ARG A 334 -26.17 1.21 -7.19
N PHE A 335 -26.28 2.20 -8.06
CA PHE A 335 -25.15 2.92 -8.63
C PHE A 335 -25.25 4.40 -8.37
N ALA A 336 -24.11 5.08 -8.38
CA ALA A 336 -24.06 6.52 -8.50
C ALA A 336 -23.15 6.95 -9.64
N GLU A 337 -23.53 8.01 -10.35
CA GLU A 337 -22.61 8.76 -11.20
C GLU A 337 -21.97 9.86 -10.36
N VAL A 338 -20.65 9.84 -10.26
CA VAL A 338 -19.86 10.73 -9.41
C VAL A 338 -18.73 11.38 -10.19
N VAL A 339 -18.34 12.58 -9.75
CA VAL A 339 -17.08 13.21 -10.14
C VAL A 339 -16.09 12.98 -9.00
N ILE A 340 -14.97 12.33 -9.29
CA ILE A 340 -13.94 11.99 -8.31
C ILE A 340 -12.61 12.64 -8.65
N GLU A 341 -11.84 12.98 -7.63
CA GLU A 341 -10.46 13.44 -7.74
C GLU A 341 -9.57 12.38 -7.08
N LEU A 342 -8.64 11.80 -7.84
CA LEU A 342 -7.75 10.76 -7.33
C LEU A 342 -6.59 11.39 -6.55
N LEU A 343 -6.48 11.09 -5.26
CA LEU A 343 -5.46 11.69 -4.40
C LEU A 343 -4.06 11.11 -4.63
N ASP A 344 -4.02 9.87 -5.14
CA ASP A 344 -2.78 9.18 -5.48
C ASP A 344 -2.21 9.63 -6.84
N TYR A 345 -2.99 10.38 -7.63
CA TYR A 345 -2.60 10.93 -8.93
C TYR A 345 -3.00 12.42 -9.02
N PRO A 346 -2.30 13.33 -8.31
CA PRO A 346 -2.69 14.74 -8.22
C PRO A 346 -2.60 15.50 -9.55
N ASP A 347 -1.86 14.96 -10.53
CA ASP A 347 -1.73 15.53 -11.87
C ASP A 347 -2.93 15.14 -12.78
N GLU A 348 -3.75 14.17 -12.39
CA GLU A 348 -4.89 13.70 -13.19
C GLU A 348 -6.11 14.60 -12.94
N GLU A 349 -6.81 14.98 -14.01
CA GLU A 349 -8.03 15.79 -13.88
C GLU A 349 -9.17 15.00 -13.19
N PRO A 350 -10.11 15.70 -12.52
CA PRO A 350 -11.28 15.04 -11.94
C PRO A 350 -12.07 14.23 -12.97
N LEU A 351 -12.28 12.96 -12.67
CA LEU A 351 -12.90 11.98 -13.54
C LEU A 351 -14.39 11.82 -13.21
N THR A 352 -15.24 11.81 -14.24
CA THR A 352 -16.64 11.35 -14.09
C THR A 352 -16.72 9.85 -14.29
N CYS A 353 -17.26 9.12 -13.32
CA CYS A 353 -17.37 7.66 -13.39
C CYS A 353 -18.62 7.15 -12.68
N LYS A 354 -18.94 5.87 -12.93
CA LYS A 354 -19.98 5.14 -12.20
C LYS A 354 -19.38 4.36 -11.04
N VAL A 355 -19.99 4.42 -9.87
CA VAL A 355 -19.60 3.66 -8.67
C VAL A 355 -20.72 2.72 -8.24
N LEU A 356 -20.37 1.56 -7.71
CA LEU A 356 -21.30 0.55 -7.19
C LEU A 356 -21.50 0.74 -5.69
N LEU A 357 -22.68 1.24 -5.29
CA LEU A 357 -22.98 1.61 -3.91
C LEU A 357 -23.13 0.40 -2.97
N ASP A 358 -23.58 -0.75 -3.48
CA ASP A 358 -23.70 -1.98 -2.68
C ASP A 358 -22.38 -2.41 -2.04
N THR A 359 -21.25 -2.06 -2.67
CA THR A 359 -19.92 -2.39 -2.14
C THR A 359 -19.49 -1.54 -0.94
N LEU A 360 -20.13 -0.38 -0.71
CA LEU A 360 -19.83 0.50 0.42
C LEU A 360 -20.06 -0.20 1.77
N TYR A 361 -21.06 -1.06 1.85
CA TYR A 361 -21.51 -1.69 3.09
C TYR A 361 -21.22 -3.19 3.17
N ALA A 362 -20.74 -3.78 2.07
CA ALA A 362 -20.36 -5.19 2.04
C ALA A 362 -19.26 -5.47 3.09
N GLU A 363 -19.39 -6.59 3.83
CA GLU A 363 -18.35 -7.05 4.75
C GLU A 363 -17.21 -7.79 4.00
N THR A 364 -17.47 -8.25 2.78
CA THR A 364 -16.46 -8.79 1.87
C THR A 364 -15.49 -7.70 1.41
N PRO A 365 -14.25 -8.05 0.99
CA PRO A 365 -13.28 -7.06 0.51
C PRO A 365 -13.76 -6.27 -0.71
N SER A 366 -14.56 -6.90 -1.56
CA SER A 366 -15.15 -6.38 -2.79
C SER A 366 -16.53 -7.01 -2.99
N LEU A 367 -17.19 -6.75 -4.12
CA LEU A 367 -18.43 -7.46 -4.51
C LEU A 367 -18.22 -8.97 -4.42
N SER A 368 -19.22 -9.69 -3.90
CA SER A 368 -19.15 -11.15 -3.73
C SER A 368 -19.02 -11.84 -5.10
N GLY A 369 -18.49 -13.06 -5.13
CA GLY A 369 -18.41 -13.84 -6.38
C GLY A 369 -19.78 -14.10 -7.00
N ALA A 370 -20.79 -14.40 -6.16
CA ALA A 370 -22.16 -14.61 -6.59
C ALA A 370 -22.79 -13.33 -7.17
N ASP A 371 -22.60 -12.19 -6.51
CA ASP A 371 -23.11 -10.90 -7.00
C ASP A 371 -22.35 -10.42 -8.24
N SER A 372 -21.04 -10.67 -8.32
CA SER A 372 -20.25 -10.35 -9.52
C SER A 372 -20.77 -11.12 -10.73
N LYS A 373 -21.11 -12.40 -10.54
CA LYS A 373 -21.74 -13.21 -11.58
C LYS A 373 -23.14 -12.69 -11.93
N ARG A 374 -23.96 -12.37 -10.92
CA ARG A 374 -25.30 -11.80 -11.13
C ARG A 374 -25.27 -10.50 -11.94
N LEU A 375 -24.34 -9.60 -11.61
CA LEU A 375 -24.15 -8.36 -12.36
C LEU A 375 -23.71 -8.65 -13.80
N PHE A 376 -22.75 -9.56 -13.99
CA PHE A 376 -22.29 -9.96 -15.31
C PHE A 376 -23.44 -10.53 -16.16
N ASP A 377 -24.20 -11.49 -15.63
CA ASP A 377 -25.30 -12.16 -16.34
C ASP A 377 -26.39 -11.13 -16.73
N ALA A 378 -26.73 -10.23 -15.81
CA ALA A 378 -27.75 -9.19 -16.04
C ALA A 378 -27.32 -8.15 -17.08
N VAL A 379 -26.07 -7.66 -17.03
CA VAL A 379 -25.58 -6.73 -18.06
C VAL A 379 -25.46 -7.44 -19.41
N GLN A 380 -25.05 -8.71 -19.42
CA GLN A 380 -24.91 -9.49 -20.66
C GLN A 380 -26.24 -9.65 -21.42
N GLU A 381 -27.38 -9.65 -20.73
CA GLU A 381 -28.71 -9.79 -21.32
C GLU A 381 -29.03 -8.65 -22.30
N ASP A 382 -28.62 -7.42 -22.00
CA ASP A 382 -28.83 -6.26 -22.88
C ASP A 382 -28.09 -6.40 -24.23
N TYR A 383 -27.01 -7.20 -24.25
CA TYR A 383 -26.19 -7.47 -25.43
C TYR A 383 -26.55 -8.81 -26.10
N SER A 384 -27.61 -9.49 -25.67
CA SER A 384 -28.05 -10.79 -26.21
C SER A 384 -28.36 -10.78 -27.71
N HIS A 385 -28.72 -9.60 -28.26
CA HIS A 385 -28.99 -9.36 -29.67
C HIS A 385 -27.77 -9.57 -30.59
N PHE A 386 -26.55 -9.53 -30.07
CA PHE A 386 -25.36 -9.92 -30.84
C PHE A 386 -25.26 -11.45 -30.93
N GLU A 387 -25.38 -12.01 -32.14
CA GLU A 387 -25.23 -13.45 -32.38
C GLU A 387 -23.81 -13.95 -32.08
N ASN A 388 -22.80 -13.15 -32.43
CA ASN A 388 -21.41 -13.49 -32.19
C ASN A 388 -21.03 -13.21 -30.73
N LYS A 389 -20.68 -14.27 -29.99
CA LYS A 389 -20.27 -14.21 -28.58
C LYS A 389 -19.09 -13.26 -28.32
N GLN A 390 -18.15 -13.16 -29.25
CA GLN A 390 -16.99 -12.28 -29.10
C GLN A 390 -17.41 -10.81 -29.19
N ILE A 391 -18.22 -10.45 -30.19
CA ILE A 391 -18.75 -9.08 -30.35
C ILE A 391 -19.61 -8.71 -29.14
N ARG A 392 -20.50 -9.63 -28.70
CA ARG A 392 -21.30 -9.46 -27.49
C ARG A 392 -20.44 -9.10 -26.28
N MET A 393 -19.36 -9.85 -26.08
CA MET A 393 -18.44 -9.64 -24.96
C MET A 393 -17.65 -8.33 -25.09
N GLU A 394 -17.25 -7.95 -26.30
CA GLU A 394 -16.53 -6.70 -26.57
C GLU A 394 -17.41 -5.47 -26.30
N GLU A 395 -18.68 -5.50 -26.69
CA GLU A 395 -19.63 -4.40 -26.42
C GLU A 395 -20.02 -4.32 -24.95
N MET A 396 -20.34 -5.44 -24.31
CA MET A 396 -20.63 -5.49 -22.87
C MET A 396 -19.49 -4.93 -22.01
N LYS A 397 -18.23 -5.12 -22.43
CA LYS A 397 -17.07 -4.59 -21.71
C LYS A 397 -16.85 -3.09 -21.87
N LYS A 398 -17.62 -2.42 -22.72
CA LYS A 398 -17.69 -0.95 -22.77
C LYS A 398 -18.78 -0.40 -21.85
N ASP A 399 -19.59 -1.27 -21.26
CA ASP A 399 -20.73 -0.87 -20.44
C ASP A 399 -20.27 -0.18 -19.13
N PRO A 400 -20.77 1.03 -18.82
CA PRO A 400 -20.44 1.74 -17.59
C PRO A 400 -20.86 1.06 -16.28
N TYR A 401 -21.92 0.24 -16.27
CA TYR A 401 -22.37 -0.51 -15.10
C TYR A 401 -21.48 -1.73 -14.85
N TYR A 402 -21.11 -2.46 -15.92
CA TYR A 402 -20.13 -3.53 -15.81
C TYR A 402 -18.78 -3.02 -15.29
N ASN A 403 -18.38 -1.82 -15.74
CA ASN A 403 -17.14 -1.16 -15.36
C ASN A 403 -17.29 -0.23 -14.15
N ALA A 404 -18.39 -0.28 -13.39
CA ALA A 404 -18.55 0.56 -12.22
C ALA A 404 -17.43 0.30 -11.19
N LEU A 405 -16.89 1.37 -10.62
CA LEU A 405 -15.91 1.28 -9.56
C LEU A 405 -16.55 0.67 -8.31
N GLN A 406 -15.93 -0.38 -7.79
CA GLN A 406 -16.26 -0.92 -6.49
C GLN A 406 -15.52 -0.11 -5.43
N ILE A 407 -16.26 0.43 -4.45
CA ILE A 407 -15.75 1.44 -3.54
C ILE A 407 -16.13 1.14 -2.09
N LYS A 408 -15.30 1.61 -1.16
CA LYS A 408 -15.60 1.71 0.27
C LYS A 408 -15.22 3.09 0.77
N PHE A 409 -15.81 3.56 1.86
CA PHE A 409 -15.32 4.77 2.52
C PHE A 409 -13.90 4.58 3.06
N ALA A 410 -13.13 5.67 3.09
CA ALA A 410 -11.69 5.64 3.37
C ALA A 410 -11.28 6.41 4.64
N PHE A 411 -12.21 6.75 5.53
CA PHE A 411 -11.89 7.34 6.85
C PHE A 411 -11.34 6.29 7.81
N ALA A 412 -11.82 5.06 7.66
CA ALA A 412 -11.36 3.88 8.36
C ALA A 412 -11.07 2.75 7.38
N VAL A 413 -9.95 2.05 7.57
CA VAL A 413 -9.53 0.93 6.71
C VAL A 413 -9.02 -0.23 7.56
N THR A 414 -8.93 -1.42 6.95
CA THR A 414 -8.21 -2.53 7.58
C THR A 414 -6.70 -2.30 7.53
N CYS A 415 -5.94 -2.87 8.47
CA CYS A 415 -4.48 -2.72 8.49
C CYS A 415 -3.81 -3.17 7.18
N HIS A 416 -4.30 -4.24 6.55
CA HIS A 416 -3.81 -4.68 5.23
C HIS A 416 -3.98 -3.60 4.16
N LYS A 417 -5.11 -2.88 4.16
CA LYS A 417 -5.37 -1.76 3.22
C LYS A 417 -4.61 -0.47 3.60
N ALA A 418 -4.06 -0.39 4.81
CA ALA A 418 -3.22 0.72 5.24
C ALA A 418 -1.73 0.53 4.87
N GLN A 419 -1.31 -0.68 4.46
CA GLN A 419 0.09 -0.96 4.09
C GLN A 419 0.58 -0.02 2.97
N GLY A 420 1.81 0.46 3.11
CA GLY A 420 2.41 1.43 2.19
C GLY A 420 1.91 2.88 2.35
N GLY A 421 0.82 3.11 3.09
CA GLY A 421 0.38 4.46 3.45
C GLY A 421 1.12 5.02 4.67
N GLN A 422 1.10 6.35 4.82
CA GLN A 422 1.60 7.07 5.99
C GLN A 422 0.67 8.24 6.29
N TRP A 423 0.33 8.45 7.55
CA TRP A 423 -0.54 9.53 7.99
C TRP A 423 0.03 10.22 9.23
N PRO A 424 -0.04 11.56 9.30
CA PRO A 424 0.26 12.30 10.52
C PRO A 424 -0.46 11.77 11.76
N ALA A 425 -1.77 11.52 11.68
CA ALA A 425 -2.55 10.98 12.79
C ALA A 425 -3.13 9.60 12.46
N VAL A 426 -2.84 8.60 13.30
CA VAL A 426 -3.40 7.25 13.16
C VAL A 426 -4.10 6.84 14.44
N PHE A 427 -5.33 6.39 14.31
CA PHE A 427 -6.13 5.79 15.37
C PHE A 427 -6.19 4.29 15.14
N ILE A 428 -5.65 3.50 16.07
CA ILE A 428 -5.66 2.05 15.94
C ILE A 428 -6.67 1.47 16.90
N ASP A 429 -7.58 0.66 16.36
CA ASP A 429 -8.47 -0.18 17.14
C ASP A 429 -8.21 -1.65 16.81
N GLN A 430 -7.73 -2.39 17.81
CA GLN A 430 -7.50 -3.83 17.72
C GLN A 430 -8.78 -4.66 17.72
N GLY A 431 -9.90 -4.08 18.16
CA GLY A 431 -11.15 -4.77 18.39
C GLY A 431 -11.06 -5.84 19.48
N TYR A 432 -11.93 -6.84 19.39
CA TYR A 432 -11.94 -7.96 20.33
C TYR A 432 -10.67 -8.81 20.18
N LEU A 433 -10.03 -9.09 21.31
CA LEU A 433 -8.80 -9.88 21.39
C LEU A 433 -8.86 -10.82 22.59
N THR A 434 -8.76 -12.12 22.34
CA THR A 434 -8.54 -13.13 23.38
C THR A 434 -7.05 -13.45 23.52
N ASP A 435 -6.69 -14.09 24.63
CA ASP A 435 -5.30 -14.51 24.86
C ASP A 435 -4.82 -15.53 23.80
N GLU A 436 -5.72 -16.33 23.21
CA GLU A 436 -5.40 -17.27 22.11
C GLU A 436 -5.12 -16.57 20.77
N MET A 437 -5.71 -15.39 20.55
CA MET A 437 -5.51 -14.59 19.34
C MET A 437 -4.19 -13.82 19.36
N LEU A 438 -3.47 -13.84 20.48
CA LEU A 438 -2.17 -13.21 20.64
C LEU A 438 -1.09 -14.13 20.05
N ASN A 439 -0.74 -13.86 18.80
CA ASN A 439 0.26 -14.62 18.06
C ASN A 439 1.17 -13.68 17.25
N THR A 440 2.16 -14.24 16.55
CA THR A 440 3.09 -13.46 15.74
C THR A 440 2.38 -12.65 14.66
N GLU A 441 1.31 -13.17 14.07
CA GLU A 441 0.51 -12.46 13.05
C GLU A 441 -0.16 -11.21 13.64
N PHE A 442 -0.74 -11.30 14.84
CA PHE A 442 -1.29 -10.15 15.54
C PHE A 442 -0.20 -9.12 15.90
N LEU A 443 0.98 -9.56 16.34
CA LEU A 443 2.08 -8.64 16.62
C LEU A 443 2.55 -7.92 15.35
N ARG A 444 2.60 -8.62 14.20
CA ARG A 444 2.88 -8.01 12.89
C ARG A 444 1.78 -7.03 12.47
N TRP A 445 0.51 -7.40 12.66
CA TRP A 445 -0.62 -6.51 12.42
C TRP A 445 -0.48 -5.21 13.23
N LEU A 446 -0.17 -5.32 14.52
CA LEU A 446 0.00 -4.19 15.41
C LEU A 446 1.21 -3.33 15.00
N TYR A 447 2.35 -3.97 14.73
CA TYR A 447 3.56 -3.32 14.23
C TYR A 447 3.32 -2.58 12.91
N THR A 448 2.65 -3.21 11.95
CA THR A 448 2.28 -2.57 10.67
C THR A 448 1.40 -1.36 10.91
N GLY A 449 0.37 -1.48 11.75
CA GLY A 449 -0.56 -0.39 12.04
C GLY A 449 0.13 0.81 12.67
N ILE A 450 0.93 0.61 13.73
CA ILE A 450 1.58 1.73 14.44
C ILE A 450 2.61 2.45 13.57
N THR A 451 3.28 1.72 12.69
CA THR A 451 4.31 2.29 11.79
C THR A 451 3.71 3.05 10.61
N ARG A 452 2.38 3.14 10.50
CA ARG A 452 1.71 4.04 9.56
C ARG A 452 1.65 5.49 10.08
N SER A 453 1.84 5.71 11.39
CA SER A 453 1.82 7.05 11.97
C SER A 453 3.16 7.75 11.81
N THR A 454 3.14 9.00 11.35
CA THR A 454 4.34 9.84 11.24
C THR A 454 4.45 10.88 12.36
N ASN A 455 3.35 11.25 13.02
CA ASN A 455 3.36 12.32 14.03
C ASN A 455 2.67 11.92 15.34
N GLU A 456 1.46 11.39 15.28
CA GLU A 456 0.66 11.05 16.47
C GLU A 456 -0.07 9.72 16.28
N LEU A 457 0.02 8.86 17.28
CA LEU A 457 -0.61 7.54 17.33
C LEU A 457 -1.57 7.46 18.51
N PHE A 458 -2.81 7.10 18.25
CA PHE A 458 -3.85 6.92 19.26
C PHE A 458 -4.21 5.44 19.34
N LEU A 459 -3.92 4.81 20.49
CA LEU A 459 -4.28 3.44 20.81
C LEU A 459 -5.70 3.43 21.39
N VAL A 460 -6.69 3.13 20.55
CA VAL A 460 -8.12 3.20 20.87
C VAL A 460 -8.59 1.86 21.45
N ASN A 461 -9.22 1.90 22.63
CA ASN A 461 -9.79 0.73 23.31
C ASN A 461 -8.80 -0.40 23.63
N PHE A 462 -7.51 -0.09 23.74
CA PHE A 462 -6.51 -1.07 24.18
C PHE A 462 -6.70 -1.41 25.67
N SER A 463 -6.75 -2.70 25.99
CA SER A 463 -6.87 -3.18 27.36
C SER A 463 -5.63 -2.86 28.20
N ASP A 464 -5.79 -2.82 29.53
CA ASP A 464 -4.67 -2.53 30.44
C ASP A 464 -3.54 -3.56 30.36
N LYS A 465 -3.79 -4.76 29.82
CA LYS A 465 -2.75 -5.77 29.55
C LYS A 465 -1.66 -5.25 28.60
N PHE A 466 -2.01 -4.32 27.70
CA PHE A 466 -1.07 -3.69 26.75
C PHE A 466 -0.18 -2.61 27.37
N PHE A 467 -0.42 -2.28 28.63
CA PHE A 467 0.33 -1.26 29.35
C PHE A 467 1.02 -1.92 30.56
N GLY A 468 2.15 -1.38 30.99
CA GLY A 468 2.71 -1.76 32.29
C GLY A 468 1.77 -1.36 33.43
N ILE A 469 1.97 -1.90 34.64
CA ILE A 469 1.30 -1.37 35.84
C ILE A 469 1.83 0.04 36.07
N GLN A 470 1.19 1.02 35.45
CA GLN A 470 1.43 2.43 35.70
C GLN A 470 0.34 2.87 36.66
N HIS A 471 0.74 3.27 37.88
CA HIS A 471 -0.15 3.91 38.82
C HIS A 471 -0.85 5.07 38.11
N GLN A 472 -2.15 4.91 37.86
CA GLN A 472 -2.99 5.92 37.24
C GLN A 472 -2.88 7.20 38.07
N ARG A 473 -2.26 8.25 37.52
CA ARG A 473 -2.65 9.60 37.89
C ARG A 473 -3.71 10.02 36.88
N VAL A 474 -4.95 10.00 37.36
CA VAL A 474 -6.05 10.76 36.80
C VAL A 474 -5.63 12.22 36.77
N SER A 475 -5.61 12.83 35.59
CA SER A 475 -5.73 14.27 35.41
C SER A 475 -6.35 14.54 34.04
#